data_AF-A0A661JHH5-F1
#
_entry.id   AF-A0A661JHH5-F1
#
_cell.length_a   1.000
_cell.length_b   1.000
_cell.length_c   1.000
_cell.angle_alpha   90.00
_cell.angle_beta   90.00
_cell.angle_gamma   90.00
#
_symmetry.space_group_name_H-M   'P 1'
#
loop_
_entity.id
_entity.type
_entity.pdbx_description
1 polymer ?
#
loop_
_entity_poly.entity_id
_entity_poly.type
_entity_poly.pdbx_seq_one_letter_code
_entity_poly.pdbx_strand_id
1 'polypeptide(L)'
;SATLPLQPLAELFLFLADRAEHVRQVIKPALEAGKVVLCDRFVDSTTAYQGYGRGLDLAFVKEGNRRATGGIWPRLTILLDCEVEVGLARTRGVDRFEEEGVEFHKRVREGYLRIAEEEPLRVKVVDSSHRPKGEVQGEIRGILRGFLEEWVSGGL
;
A
#
# COMPACT_ATOMS: atom_id res chain seq x y z
N SER A 1 -21.08 -27.23 3.02
CA SER A 1 -20.37 -26.73 4.20
C SER A 1 -20.04 -25.27 3.92
N ALA A 2 -20.62 -24.32 4.65
CA ALA A 2 -20.29 -22.92 4.46
C ALA A 2 -18.89 -22.66 5.03
N THR A 3 -17.95 -22.26 4.18
CA THR A 3 -16.59 -21.91 4.60
C THR A 3 -16.68 -20.71 5.54
N LEU A 4 -16.22 -20.87 6.79
CA LEU A 4 -16.18 -19.76 7.73
C LEU A 4 -15.24 -18.67 7.20
N PRO A 5 -15.58 -17.38 7.35
CA PRO A 5 -14.72 -16.29 6.92
C PRO A 5 -13.40 -16.33 7.71
N LEU A 6 -12.29 -16.05 7.03
CA LEU A 6 -10.96 -16.02 7.65
C LEU A 6 -10.92 -14.95 8.74
N GLN A 7 -10.43 -15.31 9.93
CA GLN A 7 -10.27 -14.38 11.04
C GLN A 7 -9.28 -13.26 10.68
N PRO A 8 -9.54 -11.99 11.06
CA PRO A 8 -8.66 -10.86 10.71
C PRO A 8 -7.18 -11.05 11.10
N LEU A 9 -6.92 -11.65 12.27
CA LEU A 9 -5.56 -11.93 12.71
C LEU A 9 -4.87 -12.99 11.83
N ALA A 10 -5.61 -14.02 11.41
CA ALA A 10 -5.09 -15.03 10.48
C ALA A 10 -4.83 -14.42 9.10
N GLU A 11 -5.72 -13.55 8.60
CA GLU A 11 -5.53 -12.78 7.38
C GLU A 11 -4.25 -11.94 7.44
N LEU A 12 -4.03 -11.21 8.54
CA LEU A 12 -2.79 -10.45 8.77
C LEU A 12 -1.56 -11.35 8.68
N PHE A 13 -1.56 -12.50 9.36
CA PHE A 13 -0.40 -13.40 9.32
C PHE A 13 -0.10 -13.96 7.94
N LEU A 14 -1.12 -14.21 7.10
CA LEU A 14 -0.90 -14.61 5.71
C LEU A 14 -0.21 -13.50 4.91
N PHE A 15 -0.65 -12.24 5.05
CA PHE A 15 0.02 -11.11 4.40
C PHE A 15 1.44 -10.89 4.90
N LEU A 16 1.69 -11.07 6.21
CA LEU A 16 3.03 -10.94 6.76
C LEU A 16 3.95 -12.07 6.29
N ALA A 17 3.44 -13.29 6.19
CA ALA A 17 4.20 -14.43 5.67
C ALA A 17 4.57 -14.25 4.19
N ASP A 18 3.60 -13.88 3.34
CA ASP A 18 3.82 -13.56 1.93
C ASP A 18 4.85 -12.44 1.76
N ARG A 19 4.69 -11.34 2.52
CA ARG A 19 5.61 -10.21 2.49
C ARG A 19 7.03 -10.59 2.90
N ALA A 20 7.19 -11.42 3.93
CA ALA A 20 8.51 -11.85 4.38
C ALA A 20 9.25 -12.63 3.29
N GLU A 21 8.54 -13.52 2.62
CA GLU A 21 9.11 -14.31 1.54
C GLU A 21 9.39 -13.46 0.29
N HIS A 22 8.47 -12.57 -0.08
CA HIS A 22 8.65 -11.67 -1.22
C HIS A 22 9.84 -10.72 -1.02
N VAL A 23 10.01 -10.18 0.21
CA VAL A 23 11.17 -9.36 0.54
C VAL A 23 12.46 -10.15 0.44
N ARG A 24 12.50 -11.36 1.00
CA ARG A 24 13.69 -12.22 0.98
C ARG A 24 14.09 -12.63 -0.43
N GLN A 25 13.14 -13.01 -1.27
CA GLN A 25 13.41 -13.59 -2.60
C GLN A 25 13.61 -12.54 -3.69
N VAL A 26 12.92 -11.40 -3.62
CA VAL A 26 12.84 -10.45 -4.75
C VAL A 26 13.35 -9.07 -4.37
N ILE A 27 12.76 -8.46 -3.33
CA ILE A 27 12.99 -7.03 -3.06
C ILE A 27 14.40 -6.81 -2.53
N LYS A 28 14.82 -7.54 -1.49
CA LYS A 28 16.15 -7.36 -0.88
C LYS A 28 17.28 -7.62 -1.88
N PRO A 29 17.30 -8.74 -2.65
CA PRO A 29 18.34 -8.94 -3.66
C PRO A 29 18.36 -7.85 -4.75
N ALA A 30 17.21 -7.33 -5.16
CA ALA A 30 17.14 -6.25 -6.14
C ALA A 30 17.73 -4.94 -5.60
N LEU A 31 17.41 -4.59 -4.35
CA LEU A 31 17.96 -3.41 -3.68
C LEU A 31 19.47 -3.53 -3.46
N GLU A 32 19.96 -4.70 -3.05
CA GLU A 32 21.41 -4.98 -2.89
C GLU A 32 22.16 -4.89 -4.22
N ALA A 33 21.49 -5.17 -5.35
CA ALA A 33 22.01 -4.97 -6.69
C ALA A 33 21.90 -3.52 -7.20
N GLY A 34 21.52 -2.56 -6.35
CA GLY A 34 21.38 -1.14 -6.70
C GLY A 34 20.21 -0.84 -7.64
N LYS A 35 19.20 -1.70 -7.72
CA LYS A 35 18.03 -1.51 -8.58
C LYS A 35 16.94 -0.71 -7.89
N VAL A 36 16.16 0.02 -8.70
CA VAL A 36 14.87 0.55 -8.28
C VAL A 36 13.83 -0.57 -8.31
N VAL A 37 13.10 -0.73 -7.21
CA VAL A 37 12.00 -1.69 -7.09
C VAL A 37 10.67 -0.92 -7.13
N LEU A 38 9.87 -1.18 -8.16
CA LEU A 38 8.47 -0.75 -8.21
C LEU A 38 7.60 -1.89 -7.72
N CYS A 39 6.88 -1.68 -6.62
CA CYS A 39 6.04 -2.69 -5.99
C CYS A 39 4.59 -2.20 -5.95
N ASP A 40 3.68 -2.98 -6.51
CA ASP A 40 2.24 -2.75 -6.36
C ASP A 40 1.79 -3.29 -5.00
N ARG A 41 1.40 -2.36 -4.11
CA ARG A 41 1.09 -2.58 -2.69
C ARG A 41 2.28 -3.07 -1.85
N PHE A 42 2.33 -2.62 -0.60
CA PHE A 42 3.34 -3.09 0.36
C PHE A 42 2.82 -2.92 1.81
N VAL A 43 3.67 -2.49 2.75
CA VAL A 43 3.35 -2.34 4.18
C VAL A 43 2.16 -1.42 4.44
N ASP A 44 2.04 -0.30 3.70
CA ASP A 44 0.96 0.68 3.86
C ASP A 44 -0.41 0.01 3.61
N SER A 45 -0.48 -0.93 2.67
CA SER A 45 -1.71 -1.70 2.40
C SER A 45 -2.12 -2.57 3.57
N THR A 46 -1.18 -3.27 4.21
CA THR A 46 -1.54 -4.07 5.39
C THR A 46 -1.97 -3.19 6.56
N THR A 47 -1.34 -2.02 6.74
CA THR A 47 -1.77 -1.05 7.74
C THR A 47 -3.19 -0.55 7.45
N ALA A 48 -3.49 -0.16 6.22
CA ALA A 48 -4.81 0.34 5.83
C ALA A 48 -5.90 -0.74 5.91
N TYR A 49 -5.67 -1.93 5.35
CA TYR A 49 -6.68 -3.00 5.29
C TYR A 49 -6.85 -3.71 6.63
N GLN A 50 -5.77 -4.21 7.22
CA GLN A 50 -5.86 -5.00 8.45
C GLN A 50 -5.93 -4.10 9.70
N GLY A 51 -5.23 -2.97 9.71
CA GLY A 51 -5.32 -2.00 10.81
C GLY A 51 -6.65 -1.26 10.81
N TYR A 52 -6.86 -0.38 9.84
CA TYR A 52 -8.06 0.47 9.79
C TYR A 52 -9.31 -0.27 9.30
N GLY A 53 -9.20 -1.06 8.22
CA GLY A 53 -10.33 -1.78 7.65
C GLY A 53 -10.90 -2.85 8.59
N ARG A 54 -10.04 -3.74 9.11
CA ARG A 54 -10.41 -4.83 10.02
C ARG A 54 -10.40 -4.46 11.51
N GLY A 55 -9.85 -3.30 11.87
CA GLY A 55 -9.80 -2.83 13.26
C GLY A 55 -8.77 -3.53 14.14
N LEU A 56 -7.68 -4.08 13.56
CA LEU A 56 -6.59 -4.62 14.36
C LEU A 56 -5.75 -3.49 14.97
N ASP A 57 -5.12 -3.78 16.10
CA ASP A 57 -4.22 -2.85 16.78
C ASP A 57 -3.10 -2.37 15.83
N LEU A 58 -3.02 -1.05 15.60
CA LEU A 58 -2.11 -0.47 14.62
C LEU A 58 -0.64 -0.67 15.01
N ALA A 59 -0.32 -0.65 16.31
CA ALA A 59 1.05 -0.88 16.78
C ALA A 59 1.48 -2.33 16.48
N PHE A 60 0.60 -3.30 16.72
CA PHE A 60 0.81 -4.70 16.37
C PHE A 60 0.98 -4.90 14.86
N VAL A 61 0.13 -4.29 14.03
CA VAL A 61 0.26 -4.38 12.55
C VAL A 61 1.58 -3.78 12.07
N LYS A 62 1.97 -2.61 12.60
CA LYS A 62 3.22 -1.93 12.23
C LYS A 62 4.46 -2.73 12.64
N GLU A 63 4.46 -3.33 13.83
CA GLU A 63 5.55 -4.21 14.27
C GLU A 63 5.60 -5.49 13.44
N GLY A 64 4.45 -6.10 13.13
CA GLY A 64 4.37 -7.25 12.23
C GLY A 64 4.96 -6.94 10.86
N ASN A 65 4.60 -5.78 10.28
CA ASN A 65 5.19 -5.28 9.03
C ASN A 65 6.71 -5.14 9.12
N ARG A 66 7.22 -4.48 10.16
CA ARG A 66 8.67 -4.29 10.36
C ARG A 66 9.41 -5.63 10.44
N ARG A 67 8.84 -6.61 11.15
CA ARG A 67 9.41 -7.96 11.27
C ARG A 67 9.42 -8.68 9.94
N ALA A 68 8.29 -8.67 9.22
CA ALA A 68 8.16 -9.31 7.93
C ALA A 68 9.14 -8.72 6.91
N THR A 69 9.36 -7.40 6.90
CA THR A 69 10.28 -6.78 5.94
C THR A 69 11.74 -6.78 6.36
N GLY A 70 12.07 -7.26 7.56
CA GLY A 70 13.43 -7.11 8.13
C GLY A 70 13.88 -5.65 8.21
N GLY A 71 12.93 -4.72 8.40
CA GLY A 71 13.17 -3.28 8.44
C GLY A 71 13.23 -2.59 7.07
N ILE A 72 13.13 -3.31 5.94
CA ILE A 72 13.01 -2.67 4.62
C ILE A 72 11.67 -1.92 4.57
N TRP A 73 11.75 -0.64 4.19
CA TRP A 73 10.60 0.25 4.10
C TRP A 73 10.63 1.03 2.77
N PRO A 74 9.48 1.38 2.17
CA PRO A 74 9.46 2.20 0.96
C PRO A 74 10.13 3.54 1.19
N ARG A 75 10.91 4.01 0.20
CA ARG A 75 11.43 5.38 0.19
C ARG A 75 10.42 6.37 -0.37
N LEU A 76 9.53 5.89 -1.24
CA LEU A 76 8.43 6.64 -1.84
C LEU A 76 7.22 5.70 -1.97
N THR A 77 6.05 6.18 -1.55
CA THR A 77 4.75 5.57 -1.84
C THR A 77 3.92 6.58 -2.63
N ILE A 78 3.37 6.17 -3.77
CA ILE A 78 2.35 6.93 -4.49
C ILE A 78 0.99 6.39 -4.09
N LEU A 79 0.23 7.19 -3.35
CA LEU A 79 -1.15 6.87 -3.00
C LEU A 79 -2.08 7.45 -4.06
N LEU A 80 -2.71 6.59 -4.85
CA LEU A 80 -3.78 7.00 -5.75
C LEU A 80 -5.08 7.08 -4.95
N ASP A 81 -5.42 8.28 -4.48
CA ASP A 81 -6.67 8.50 -3.74
C ASP A 81 -7.84 8.51 -4.72
N CYS A 82 -8.94 7.90 -4.32
CA CYS A 82 -10.18 7.84 -5.08
C CYS A 82 -11.36 7.74 -4.13
N GLU A 83 -12.46 8.40 -4.47
CA GLU A 83 -13.75 8.10 -3.85
C GLU A 83 -14.06 6.61 -3.94
N VAL A 84 -14.57 6.02 -2.85
CA VAL A 84 -14.77 4.57 -2.72
C VAL A 84 -15.72 4.07 -3.79
N GLU A 85 -16.82 4.79 -4.01
CA GLU A 85 -17.87 4.46 -4.97
C GLU A 85 -17.31 4.47 -6.41
N VAL A 86 -16.44 5.42 -6.73
CA VAL A 86 -15.76 5.50 -8.03
C VAL A 86 -14.76 4.35 -8.20
N GLY A 87 -14.01 4.01 -7.15
CA GLY A 87 -13.09 2.88 -7.14
C GLY A 87 -13.81 1.56 -7.39
N LEU A 88 -14.88 1.30 -6.63
CA LEU A 88 -15.71 0.10 -6.76
C LEU A 88 -16.35 -0.01 -8.16
N ALA A 89 -16.77 1.10 -8.76
CA ALA A 89 -17.32 1.10 -10.11
C ALA A 89 -16.29 0.78 -11.21
N ARG A 90 -14.98 0.98 -10.94
CA ARG A 90 -13.88 0.69 -11.88
C ARG A 90 -13.38 -0.74 -11.79
N THR A 91 -13.60 -1.39 -10.66
CA THR A 91 -13.25 -2.79 -10.44
C THR A 91 -13.97 -3.68 -11.45
N ARG A 92 -13.23 -4.60 -12.07
CA ARG A 92 -13.75 -5.59 -13.03
C ARG A 92 -13.69 -7.03 -12.50
N GLY A 93 -13.23 -7.21 -11.26
CA GLY A 93 -13.07 -8.50 -10.60
C GLY A 93 -13.95 -8.61 -9.36
N VAL A 94 -13.96 -9.80 -8.78
CA VAL A 94 -14.51 -10.05 -7.44
C VAL A 94 -13.40 -10.71 -6.66
N ASP A 95 -12.48 -9.92 -6.12
CA ASP A 95 -11.61 -10.40 -5.03
C ASP A 95 -12.39 -10.33 -3.71
N ARG A 96 -12.02 -11.15 -2.74
CA ARG A 96 -12.65 -11.22 -1.41
C ARG A 96 -12.71 -9.86 -0.71
N PHE A 97 -11.75 -8.97 -0.96
CA PHE A 97 -11.80 -7.61 -0.42
C PHE A 97 -12.80 -6.71 -1.13
N GLU A 98 -13.13 -6.98 -2.39
CA GLU A 98 -14.11 -6.23 -3.18
C GLU A 98 -15.54 -6.66 -2.84
N GLU A 99 -15.71 -7.82 -2.20
CA GLU A 99 -16.97 -8.27 -1.58
C GLU A 99 -17.26 -7.58 -0.24
N GLU A 100 -16.31 -6.84 0.33
CA GLU A 100 -16.52 -6.10 1.56
C GLU A 100 -17.41 -4.87 1.35
N GLY A 101 -18.18 -4.50 2.37
CA GLY A 101 -19.10 -3.38 2.27
C GLY A 101 -18.40 -2.02 2.10
N VAL A 102 -19.13 -1.03 1.56
CA VAL A 102 -18.66 0.36 1.37
C VAL A 102 -17.98 0.94 2.62
N GLU A 103 -18.52 0.66 3.81
CA GLU A 103 -17.96 1.14 5.08
C GLU A 103 -16.57 0.57 5.40
N PHE A 104 -16.27 -0.66 4.96
CA PHE A 104 -14.92 -1.22 5.05
C PHE A 104 -13.96 -0.41 4.17
N HIS A 105 -14.32 -0.20 2.91
CA HIS A 105 -13.50 0.55 1.98
C HIS A 105 -13.29 2.01 2.40
N LYS A 106 -14.29 2.64 3.02
CA LYS A 106 -14.13 3.98 3.62
C LYS A 106 -13.07 4.01 4.72
N ARG A 107 -13.10 3.04 5.65
CA ARG A 107 -12.04 2.92 6.68
C ARG A 107 -10.67 2.65 6.09
N VAL A 108 -10.59 1.84 5.02
CA VAL A 108 -9.32 1.59 4.31
C VAL A 108 -8.79 2.89 3.68
N ARG A 109 -9.64 3.64 2.96
CA ARG A 109 -9.27 4.93 2.37
C ARG A 109 -8.79 5.91 3.44
N GLU A 110 -9.56 6.04 4.53
CA GLU A 110 -9.17 6.88 5.68
C GLU A 110 -7.80 6.45 6.23
N GLY A 111 -7.57 5.16 6.41
CA GLY A 111 -6.28 4.63 6.86
C GLY A 111 -5.12 5.04 5.96
N TYR A 112 -5.29 4.97 4.64
CA TYR A 112 -4.27 5.44 3.69
C TYR A 112 -4.02 6.95 3.80
N LEU A 113 -5.07 7.76 3.91
CA LEU A 113 -4.95 9.21 4.06
C LEU A 113 -4.24 9.59 5.37
N ARG A 114 -4.55 8.90 6.47
CA ARG A 114 -3.86 9.06 7.76
C ARG A 114 -2.37 8.75 7.66
N ILE A 115 -2.00 7.66 6.98
CA ILE A 115 -0.59 7.32 6.73
C ILE A 115 0.08 8.45 5.92
N ALA A 116 -0.60 9.02 4.93
CA ALA A 116 -0.06 10.11 4.13
C ALA A 116 0.11 11.42 4.92
N GLU A 117 -0.82 11.73 5.83
CA GLU A 117 -0.72 12.86 6.76
C GLU A 117 0.46 12.70 7.73
N GLU A 118 0.70 11.48 8.23
CA GLU A 118 1.78 11.18 9.18
C GLU A 118 3.17 11.13 8.51
N GLU A 119 3.23 10.75 7.23
CA GLU A 119 4.49 10.57 6.49
C GLU A 119 4.52 11.33 5.14
N PRO A 120 4.29 12.66 5.12
CA PRO A 120 4.10 13.44 3.89
C PRO A 120 5.35 13.54 3.01
N LEU A 121 6.53 13.27 3.57
CA LEU A 121 7.78 13.20 2.81
C LEU A 121 7.87 11.90 1.99
N ARG A 122 7.41 10.77 2.56
CA ARG A 122 7.47 9.44 1.94
C ARG A 122 6.25 9.15 1.07
N VAL A 123 5.07 9.58 1.50
CA VAL A 123 3.80 9.25 0.84
C VAL A 123 3.28 10.46 0.10
N LYS A 124 3.13 10.32 -1.23
CA LYS A 124 2.59 11.36 -2.10
C LYS A 124 1.21 10.96 -2.58
N VAL A 125 0.21 11.75 -2.20
CA VAL A 125 -1.18 11.54 -2.60
C VAL A 125 -1.41 12.15 -3.98
N VAL A 126 -2.02 11.38 -4.86
CA VAL A 126 -2.45 11.81 -6.19
C VAL A 126 -3.93 11.53 -6.33
N ASP A 127 -4.74 12.57 -6.48
CA ASP A 127 -6.17 12.39 -6.73
C ASP A 127 -6.38 11.71 -8.08
N SER A 128 -7.16 10.63 -8.06
CA SER A 128 -7.53 9.82 -9.21
C SER A 128 -9.05 9.66 -9.36
N SER A 129 -9.85 10.40 -8.58
CA SER A 129 -11.31 10.25 -8.53
C SER A 129 -11.96 10.61 -9.86
N HIS A 130 -11.82 11.85 -10.34
CA HIS A 130 -12.54 12.33 -11.54
C HIS A 130 -11.61 12.95 -12.58
N ARG A 131 -10.36 12.50 -12.60
CA ARG A 131 -9.31 13.06 -13.46
C ARG A 131 -9.02 12.18 -14.67
N PRO A 132 -8.73 12.76 -15.84
CA PRO A 132 -8.26 12.00 -17.00
C PRO A 132 -6.98 11.22 -16.67
N LYS A 133 -6.90 9.98 -17.16
CA LYS A 133 -5.72 9.11 -16.97
C LYS A 133 -4.40 9.82 -17.31
N GLY A 134 -4.38 10.63 -18.37
CA GLY A 134 -3.19 11.36 -18.81
C GLY A 134 -2.68 12.37 -17.78
N GLU A 135 -3.57 13.06 -17.08
CA GLU A 135 -3.22 14.04 -16.05
C GLU A 135 -2.65 13.35 -14.80
N VAL A 136 -3.33 12.31 -14.32
CA VAL A 136 -2.86 11.49 -13.19
C VAL A 136 -1.47 10.92 -13.48
N GLN A 137 -1.26 10.37 -14.69
CA GLN A 137 0.05 9.89 -15.11
C GLN A 137 1.10 11.00 -15.20
N GLY A 138 0.72 12.20 -15.64
CA GLY A 138 1.61 13.37 -15.70
C GLY A 138 2.13 13.76 -14.32
N GLU A 139 1.25 13.84 -13.34
CA GLU A 139 1.59 14.16 -11.96
C GLU A 139 2.50 13.10 -11.31
N ILE A 140 2.16 11.81 -11.48
CA ILE A 140 3.00 10.70 -11.00
C ILE A 140 4.41 10.77 -11.60
N ARG A 141 4.52 11.02 -12.92
CA ARG A 141 5.83 11.18 -13.56
C ARG A 141 6.61 12.38 -13.02
N GLY A 142 5.95 13.47 -12.67
CA GLY A 142 6.57 14.63 -12.02
C GLY A 142 7.17 14.27 -10.67
N ILE A 143 6.39 13.60 -9.82
CA ILE A 143 6.85 13.12 -8.50
C ILE A 143 8.03 12.14 -8.64
N LEU A 144 7.90 11.16 -9.52
CA LEU A 144 8.94 10.15 -9.76
C LEU A 144 10.23 10.77 -10.28
N ARG A 145 10.15 11.81 -11.13
CA ARG A 145 11.34 12.49 -11.63
C ARG A 145 12.14 13.12 -10.50
N GLY A 146 11.48 13.89 -9.62
CA GLY A 146 12.16 14.50 -8.47
C GLY A 146 12.81 13.45 -7.56
N PHE A 147 12.09 12.37 -7.26
CA PHE A 147 12.62 11.26 -6.46
C PHE A 147 13.85 10.59 -7.12
N LEU A 148 13.81 10.35 -8.43
CA LEU A 148 14.93 9.70 -9.13
C LEU A 148 16.14 10.62 -9.27
N GLU A 149 15.95 11.93 -9.40
CA GLU A 149 17.04 12.92 -9.40
C GLU A 149 17.79 12.91 -8.06
N GLU A 150 17.07 12.86 -6.94
CA GLU A 150 17.65 12.71 -5.60
C GLU A 150 18.36 11.36 -5.41
N TRP A 151 17.77 10.28 -5.94
CA TRP A 151 18.35 8.94 -5.87
C TRP A 151 19.67 8.84 -6.65
N VAL A 152 19.73 9.38 -7.88
CA VAL A 152 20.94 9.37 -8.71
C VAL A 152 22.04 10.26 -8.12
N SER A 153 21.69 11.37 -7.47
CA SER A 153 22.65 12.27 -6.83
C SER A 153 23.18 11.76 -5.48
N GLY A 154 22.72 10.60 -5.01
CA GLY A 154 23.16 9.99 -3.76
C GLY A 154 22.56 10.64 -2.50
N GLY A 155 21.50 11.43 -2.66
CA GLY A 155 20.83 12.14 -1.56
C GLY A 155 19.89 11.28 -0.70
N LEU A 156 19.71 9.99 -1.03
CA LEU A 156 18.73 9.07 -0.42
C LEU A 156 19.33 7.73 0.03
#